data_AF-A0A819K6H7-F1
#
_entry.id   AF-A0A819K6H7-F1
#
_cell.length_a   1.000
_cell.length_b   1.000
_cell.length_c   1.000
_cell.angle_alpha   90.00
_cell.angle_beta   90.00
_cell.angle_gamma   90.00
#
_symmetry.space_group_name_H-M   'P 1'
#
loop_
_entity.id
_entity.type
_entity.pdbx_description
1 polymer ?
#
loop_
_entity_poly.entity_id
_entity_poly.type
_entity_poly.pdbx_seq_one_letter_code
_entity_poly.pdbx_strand_id
1 'polypeptide(L)'
;MIKNLSTLESLPNEILFDLYGYFDAQELYKSFYNLNSRFNYLLKSLSNLSIHFRSLNTHLFYHPMIFFSQIRTLSIYSQENINFHQFPNLRSLIIWSPTDEQIFQINKESFPSIEYLCVSFSIAKPSICSLYQKIFSDGFPSLKSCYLCGCESPKNSIQWSQSPNLQYLHTTSNNSSILNSCPNLYSLTLDLLILDDLLINFKPHFNLKRLELIINSIIWLHDENNFEILFSSLPNIERLSFHKTFSIINSIDILFNYNWLSTIIIHCLPLLKQFTYHLHIFNLLNIDQTDLNVHLPRIKENFLKIYKNQSKFSLKIN
;
A
#
# COMPACT_ATOMS: atom_id res chain seq x y z
N MET A 1 57.47 -9.30 1.47
CA MET A 1 56.60 -8.28 2.09
C MET A 1 55.17 -8.64 1.75
N ILE A 2 54.49 -9.41 2.61
CA ILE A 2 53.08 -9.76 2.38
C ILE A 2 52.27 -8.52 2.76
N LYS A 3 51.66 -7.86 1.78
CA LYS A 3 50.65 -6.83 2.04
C LYS A 3 49.58 -7.49 2.91
N ASN A 4 49.44 -7.05 4.16
CA ASN A 4 48.28 -7.33 4.98
C ASN A 4 47.07 -6.78 4.22
N LEU A 5 46.42 -7.64 3.45
CA LEU A 5 45.05 -7.42 3.02
C LEU A 5 44.24 -7.31 4.31
N SER A 6 43.60 -6.17 4.52
CA SER A 6 42.62 -6.00 5.61
C SER A 6 41.60 -7.13 5.49
N THR A 7 41.65 -8.10 6.40
CA THR A 7 40.68 -9.19 6.42
C THR A 7 39.34 -8.63 6.88
N LEU A 8 38.23 -9.14 6.34
CA LEU A 8 36.89 -8.76 6.78
C LEU A 8 36.73 -8.90 8.31
N GLU A 9 37.40 -9.90 8.89
CA GLU A 9 37.46 -10.18 10.33
C GLU A 9 38.17 -9.08 11.14
N SER A 10 38.92 -8.19 10.52
CA SER A 10 39.58 -7.06 11.18
C SER A 10 38.70 -5.81 11.27
N LEU A 11 37.55 -5.80 10.57
CA LEU A 11 36.62 -4.66 10.62
C LEU A 11 36.04 -4.50 12.03
N PRO A 12 35.77 -3.26 12.49
CA PRO A 12 35.03 -3.01 13.73
C PRO A 12 33.59 -3.59 13.68
N ASN A 13 32.99 -3.86 14.85
CA ASN A 13 31.65 -4.43 14.93
C ASN A 13 30.59 -3.50 14.31
N GLU A 14 30.78 -2.19 14.46
CA GLU A 14 29.90 -1.14 13.95
C GLU A 14 29.81 -1.23 12.42
N ILE A 15 30.96 -1.36 11.75
CA ILE A 15 31.01 -1.53 10.29
C ILE A 15 30.35 -2.83 9.85
N LEU A 16 30.53 -3.92 10.62
CA LEU A 16 29.87 -5.18 10.33
C LEU A 16 28.34 -5.10 10.50
N PHE A 17 27.85 -4.40 11.53
CA PHE A 17 26.42 -4.17 11.71
C PHE A 17 25.82 -3.33 10.58
N ASP A 18 26.52 -2.28 10.17
CA ASP A 18 26.10 -1.45 9.04
C ASP A 18 26.04 -2.30 7.76
N LEU A 19 27.06 -3.14 7.50
CA LEU A 19 27.06 -4.08 6.38
C LEU A 19 25.90 -5.08 6.46
N TYR A 20 25.61 -5.62 7.65
CA TYR A 20 24.51 -6.58 7.83
C TYR A 20 23.13 -5.97 7.54
N GLY A 21 22.96 -4.66 7.70
CA GLY A 21 21.72 -3.96 7.35
C GLY A 21 21.33 -4.04 5.86
N TYR A 22 22.26 -4.43 4.98
CA TYR A 22 22.03 -4.58 3.54
C TYR A 22 21.61 -5.99 3.11
N PHE A 23 21.65 -6.97 4.02
CA PHE A 23 21.34 -8.37 3.74
C PHE A 23 20.05 -8.79 4.44
N ASP A 24 19.31 -9.73 3.84
CA ASP A 24 18.22 -10.39 4.55
C ASP A 24 18.74 -11.49 5.50
N ALA A 25 17.87 -12.02 6.36
CA ALA A 25 18.25 -13.03 7.34
C ALA A 25 18.82 -14.32 6.70
N GLN A 26 18.38 -14.69 5.50
CA GLN A 26 18.87 -15.89 4.81
C GLN A 26 20.26 -15.66 4.23
N GLU A 27 20.49 -14.50 3.63
CA GLU A 27 21.79 -14.08 3.10
C GLU A 27 22.82 -13.95 4.22
N LEU A 28 22.42 -13.36 5.36
CA LEU A 28 23.25 -13.29 6.56
C LEU A 28 23.64 -14.68 7.07
N TYR A 29 22.66 -15.57 7.17
CA TYR A 29 22.91 -16.94 7.58
C TYR A 29 23.91 -17.62 6.63
N LYS A 30 23.63 -17.61 5.32
CA LYS A 30 24.46 -18.30 4.33
C LYS A 30 25.87 -17.73 4.25
N SER A 31 26.02 -16.43 4.42
CA SER A 31 27.30 -15.74 4.21
C SER A 31 28.17 -15.75 5.46
N PHE A 32 27.60 -15.60 6.67
CA PHE A 32 28.35 -15.31 7.88
C PHE A 32 28.19 -16.34 9.00
N TYR A 33 27.15 -17.17 8.96
CA TYR A 33 26.94 -18.17 10.00
C TYR A 33 28.00 -19.27 9.94
N ASN A 34 28.51 -19.68 11.10
CA ASN A 34 29.58 -20.67 11.26
C ASN A 34 30.93 -20.31 10.60
N LEU A 35 31.14 -19.06 10.18
CA LEU A 35 32.48 -18.61 9.78
C LEU A 35 33.43 -18.57 10.98
N ASN A 36 33.04 -17.89 12.07
CA ASN A 36 33.75 -17.89 13.34
C ASN A 36 32.82 -17.47 14.50
N SER A 37 33.30 -17.58 15.73
CA SER A 37 32.53 -17.26 16.94
C SER A 37 32.09 -15.80 17.02
N ARG A 38 32.93 -14.87 16.53
CA ARG A 38 32.63 -13.43 16.51
C ARG A 38 31.42 -13.15 15.61
N PHE A 39 31.42 -13.63 14.37
CA PHE A 39 30.29 -13.43 13.47
C PHE A 39 29.01 -14.09 14.00
N ASN A 40 29.10 -15.29 14.57
CA ASN A 40 27.96 -15.94 15.21
C ASN A 40 27.39 -15.13 16.38
N TYR A 41 28.23 -14.49 17.18
CA TYR A 41 27.79 -13.59 18.26
C TYR A 41 27.09 -12.34 17.69
N LEU A 42 27.69 -11.70 16.68
CA LEU A 42 27.12 -10.51 16.05
C LEU A 42 25.76 -10.80 15.42
N LEU A 43 25.63 -11.89 14.66
CA LEU A 43 24.36 -12.32 14.08
C LEU A 43 23.28 -12.54 15.15
N LYS A 44 23.63 -13.15 16.29
CA LYS A 44 22.70 -13.37 17.41
C LYS A 44 22.27 -12.08 18.13
N SER A 45 23.03 -11.00 17.97
CA SER A 45 22.70 -9.70 18.58
C SER A 45 21.80 -8.81 17.70
N LEU A 46 21.56 -9.20 16.45
CA LEU A 46 20.63 -8.49 15.56
C LEU A 46 19.19 -8.63 16.06
N SER A 47 18.40 -7.55 15.94
CA SER A 47 17.04 -7.49 16.50
C SER A 47 15.96 -6.99 15.53
N ASN A 48 16.34 -6.67 14.29
CA ASN A 48 15.47 -6.07 13.27
C ASN A 48 15.66 -6.76 11.91
N LEU A 49 15.65 -8.08 11.88
CA LEU A 49 15.90 -8.82 10.65
C LEU A 49 14.66 -8.86 9.75
N SER A 50 14.89 -8.87 8.44
CA SER A 50 13.88 -9.15 7.43
C SER A 50 14.10 -10.52 6.79
N ILE A 51 13.01 -11.15 6.35
CA ILE A 51 13.07 -12.37 5.55
C ILE A 51 12.07 -12.29 4.40
N HIS A 52 12.51 -12.69 3.22
CA HIS A 52 11.70 -12.64 1.99
C HIS A 52 11.61 -14.02 1.34
N PHE A 53 10.40 -14.58 1.25
CA PHE A 53 10.11 -15.85 0.58
C PHE A 53 9.64 -15.58 -0.85
N ARG A 54 10.55 -15.73 -1.82
CA ARG A 54 10.27 -15.45 -3.25
C ARG A 54 10.16 -16.68 -4.15
N SER A 55 10.70 -17.82 -3.73
CA SER A 55 10.84 -19.01 -4.58
C SER A 55 10.20 -20.23 -3.93
N LEU A 56 9.64 -21.12 -4.75
CA LEU A 56 9.03 -22.41 -4.36
C LEU A 56 10.06 -23.47 -3.91
N ASN A 57 11.34 -23.10 -3.75
CA ASN A 57 12.38 -24.04 -3.34
C ASN A 57 12.31 -24.28 -1.83
N THR A 58 11.39 -25.16 -1.45
CA THR A 58 11.06 -25.62 -0.09
C THR A 58 12.24 -26.23 0.69
N HIS A 59 13.37 -26.53 0.03
CA HIS A 59 14.53 -27.12 0.69
C HIS A 59 15.35 -26.12 1.53
N LEU A 60 15.11 -24.82 1.43
CA LEU A 60 15.87 -23.80 2.17
C LEU A 60 15.28 -23.43 3.56
N PHE A 61 14.14 -24.03 3.94
CA PHE A 61 13.42 -23.66 5.17
C PHE A 61 14.09 -24.05 6.48
N TYR A 62 15.02 -25.01 6.48
CA TYR A 62 15.53 -25.57 7.74
C TYR A 62 16.63 -24.76 8.41
N HIS A 63 17.25 -23.81 7.69
CA HIS A 63 18.46 -23.14 8.17
C HIS A 63 18.26 -21.81 8.92
N PRO A 64 17.29 -20.94 8.59
CA PRO A 64 17.11 -19.66 9.29
C PRO A 64 16.39 -19.76 10.65
N MET A 65 16.16 -20.97 11.19
CA MET A 65 15.44 -21.16 12.47
C MET A 65 16.04 -20.39 13.65
N ILE A 66 17.34 -20.10 13.60
CA ILE A 66 18.07 -19.38 14.65
C ILE A 66 17.61 -17.92 14.77
N PHE A 67 17.10 -17.34 13.67
CA PHE A 67 16.76 -15.93 13.58
C PHE A 67 15.27 -15.65 13.78
N PHE A 68 14.44 -16.66 14.00
CA PHE A 68 12.99 -16.55 14.13
C PHE A 68 12.53 -15.50 15.14
N SER A 69 13.15 -15.43 16.32
CA SER A 69 12.85 -14.42 17.34
C SER A 69 13.35 -13.01 16.97
N GLN A 70 14.23 -12.87 15.98
CA GLN A 70 14.82 -11.61 15.56
C GLN A 70 14.17 -11.04 14.29
N ILE A 71 13.38 -11.87 13.57
CA ILE A 71 12.63 -11.43 12.40
C ILE A 71 11.53 -10.46 12.85
N ARG A 72 11.60 -9.23 12.35
CA ARG A 72 10.55 -8.22 12.51
C ARG A 72 9.75 -7.98 11.24
N THR A 73 10.34 -8.27 10.08
CA THR A 73 9.70 -8.09 8.78
C THR A 73 9.67 -9.42 8.02
N LEU A 74 8.48 -9.86 7.66
CA LEU A 74 8.24 -11.08 6.90
C LEU A 74 7.54 -10.70 5.60
N SER A 75 8.14 -11.08 4.47
CA SER A 75 7.51 -10.94 3.15
C SER A 75 7.39 -12.28 2.47
N ILE A 76 6.18 -12.60 2.01
CA ILE A 76 5.83 -13.88 1.40
C ILE A 76 5.23 -13.61 0.03
N TYR A 77 5.93 -14.09 -1.00
CA TYR A 77 5.54 -13.99 -2.41
C TYR A 77 5.21 -15.38 -3.00
N SER A 78 5.30 -16.43 -2.19
CA SER A 78 5.00 -17.82 -2.52
C SER A 78 3.76 -18.31 -1.75
N GLN A 79 3.13 -19.39 -2.22
CA GLN A 79 2.02 -20.06 -1.53
C GLN A 79 2.49 -21.10 -0.51
N GLU A 80 3.71 -20.94 0.01
CA GLU A 80 4.29 -21.91 0.93
C GLU A 80 3.59 -21.86 2.28
N ASN A 81 3.34 -23.04 2.87
CA ASN A 81 2.72 -23.12 4.17
C ASN A 81 3.74 -22.75 5.25
N ILE A 82 3.69 -21.50 5.68
CA ILE A 82 4.55 -20.93 6.70
C ILE A 82 3.75 -20.85 7.99
N ASN A 83 4.33 -21.37 9.08
CA ASN A 83 3.74 -21.24 10.40
C ASN A 83 4.14 -19.88 11.02
N PHE A 84 3.18 -18.97 11.09
CA PHE A 84 3.39 -17.61 11.59
C PHE A 84 3.74 -17.54 13.08
N HIS A 85 3.39 -18.56 13.87
CA HIS A 85 3.77 -18.64 15.29
C HIS A 85 5.29 -18.72 15.49
N GLN A 86 6.07 -19.02 14.44
CA GLN A 86 7.53 -19.01 14.49
C GLN A 86 8.10 -17.58 14.60
N PHE A 87 7.33 -16.53 14.33
CA PHE A 87 7.82 -15.15 14.29
C PHE A 87 7.18 -14.30 15.40
N PRO A 88 7.50 -14.55 16.69
CA PRO A 88 6.79 -13.93 17.82
C PRO A 88 6.97 -12.41 17.91
N ASN A 89 8.03 -11.87 17.31
CA ASN A 89 8.38 -10.44 17.35
C ASN A 89 8.05 -9.71 16.03
N LEU A 90 7.18 -10.30 15.20
CA LEU A 90 6.82 -9.71 13.91
C LEU A 90 6.10 -8.37 14.07
N ARG A 91 6.58 -7.36 13.34
CA ARG A 91 5.99 -6.02 13.28
C ARG A 91 5.48 -5.65 11.89
N SER A 92 6.00 -6.30 10.84
CA SER A 92 5.61 -6.06 9.46
C SER A 92 5.38 -7.38 8.74
N LEU A 93 4.17 -7.56 8.21
CA LEU A 93 3.80 -8.71 7.38
C LEU A 93 3.39 -8.22 6.00
N ILE A 94 4.02 -8.79 4.96
CA ILE A 94 3.69 -8.56 3.55
C ILE A 94 3.41 -9.93 2.95
N ILE A 95 2.21 -10.13 2.43
CA ILE A 95 1.84 -11.41 1.83
C ILE A 95 1.09 -11.21 0.52
N TRP A 96 1.55 -11.93 -0.50
CA TRP A 96 0.98 -11.91 -1.85
C TRP A 96 0.28 -13.23 -2.13
N SER A 97 -0.98 -13.15 -2.53
CA SER A 97 -1.83 -14.29 -2.84
C SER A 97 -1.90 -15.33 -1.70
N PRO A 98 -2.21 -14.93 -0.45
CA PRO A 98 -2.21 -15.83 0.69
C PRO A 98 -3.19 -17.01 0.54
N THR A 99 -2.85 -18.17 1.09
CA THR A 99 -3.79 -19.29 1.27
C THR A 99 -4.80 -18.99 2.38
N ASP A 100 -5.92 -19.72 2.42
CA ASP A 100 -6.90 -19.55 3.50
C ASP A 100 -6.29 -19.87 4.87
N GLU A 101 -5.45 -20.90 4.95
CA GLU A 101 -4.69 -21.26 6.15
C GLU A 101 -3.81 -20.10 6.66
N GLN A 102 -3.09 -19.44 5.76
CA GLN A 102 -2.30 -18.25 6.11
C GLN A 102 -3.19 -17.12 6.62
N ILE A 103 -4.34 -16.87 6.00
CA ILE A 103 -5.29 -15.83 6.45
C ILE A 103 -5.85 -16.16 7.84
N PHE A 104 -6.13 -17.43 8.13
CA PHE A 104 -6.59 -17.85 9.45
C PHE A 104 -5.53 -17.64 10.54
N GLN A 105 -4.25 -17.88 10.21
CA GLN A 105 -3.12 -17.59 11.09
C GLN A 105 -2.92 -16.09 11.36
N ILE A 106 -3.40 -15.18 10.50
CA ILE A 106 -3.36 -13.74 10.75
C ILE A 106 -4.40 -13.40 11.83
N ASN A 107 -3.96 -13.42 13.09
CA ASN A 107 -4.76 -13.12 14.28
C ASN A 107 -3.91 -12.45 15.36
N LYS A 108 -4.58 -11.94 16.40
CA LYS A 108 -3.95 -11.17 17.48
C LYS A 108 -2.93 -11.99 18.25
N GLU A 109 -3.22 -13.28 18.44
CA GLU A 109 -2.39 -14.21 19.20
C GLU A 109 -1.06 -14.47 18.49
N SER A 110 -1.08 -14.53 17.16
CA SER A 110 0.11 -14.72 16.33
C SER A 110 0.90 -13.43 16.17
N PHE A 111 0.21 -12.28 16.13
CA PHE A 111 0.82 -10.98 15.81
C PHE A 111 0.39 -9.85 16.76
N PRO A 112 0.70 -9.94 18.06
CA PRO A 112 0.25 -8.95 19.04
C PRO A 112 0.87 -7.56 18.82
N SER A 113 2.04 -7.49 18.17
CA SER A 113 2.82 -6.27 17.95
C SER A 113 2.87 -5.83 16.49
N ILE A 114 1.97 -6.30 15.63
CA ILE A 114 1.98 -5.92 14.21
C ILE A 114 1.67 -4.43 14.05
N GLU A 115 2.55 -3.72 13.35
CA GLU A 115 2.41 -2.29 13.05
C GLU A 115 2.08 -2.06 11.57
N TYR A 116 2.50 -2.98 10.70
CA TYR A 116 2.30 -2.92 9.25
C TYR A 116 1.76 -4.25 8.72
N LEU A 117 0.66 -4.20 7.98
CA LEU A 117 0.05 -5.36 7.33
C LEU A 117 -0.25 -5.05 5.87
N CYS A 118 0.34 -5.80 4.95
CA CYS A 118 0.05 -5.74 3.52
C CYS A 118 -0.38 -7.11 3.04
N VAL A 119 -1.57 -7.18 2.46
CA VAL A 119 -2.18 -8.40 1.95
C VAL A 119 -2.71 -8.11 0.55
N SER A 120 -2.12 -8.75 -0.45
CA SER A 120 -2.52 -8.61 -1.85
C SER A 120 -3.18 -9.90 -2.31
N PHE A 121 -4.30 -9.78 -3.01
CA PHE A 121 -5.06 -10.90 -3.54
C PHE A 121 -5.15 -10.82 -5.06
N SER A 122 -5.08 -11.97 -5.71
CA SER A 122 -5.40 -12.11 -7.13
C SER A 122 -6.88 -12.44 -7.36
N ILE A 123 -7.53 -13.07 -6.38
CA ILE A 123 -8.91 -13.58 -6.48
C ILE A 123 -9.61 -13.37 -5.13
N ALA A 124 -10.88 -13.00 -5.16
CA ALA A 124 -11.72 -12.89 -3.97
C ALA A 124 -11.85 -14.25 -3.26
N LYS A 125 -11.64 -14.26 -1.93
CA LYS A 125 -11.78 -15.44 -1.08
C LYS A 125 -12.71 -15.15 0.11
N PRO A 126 -13.54 -16.11 0.55
CA PRO A 126 -14.42 -15.92 1.71
C PRO A 126 -13.66 -15.58 3.00
N SER A 127 -12.46 -16.13 3.17
CA SER A 127 -11.56 -15.88 4.29
C SER A 127 -11.17 -14.40 4.44
N ILE A 128 -11.21 -13.61 3.36
CA ILE A 128 -10.94 -12.17 3.36
C ILE A 128 -11.91 -11.43 4.29
N CYS A 129 -13.19 -11.81 4.29
CA CYS A 129 -14.19 -11.19 5.15
C CYS A 129 -13.81 -11.31 6.63
N SER A 130 -13.25 -12.45 7.04
CA SER A 130 -12.77 -12.66 8.41
C SER A 130 -11.56 -11.78 8.74
N LEU A 131 -10.67 -11.56 7.75
CA LEU A 131 -9.52 -10.68 7.92
C LEU A 131 -9.95 -9.22 8.06
N TYR A 132 -10.88 -8.75 7.22
CA TYR A 132 -11.47 -7.42 7.35
C TYR A 132 -12.08 -7.22 8.74
N GLN A 133 -12.88 -8.18 9.21
CA GLN A 133 -13.47 -8.12 10.54
C GLN A 133 -12.40 -7.99 11.63
N LYS A 134 -11.32 -8.79 11.57
CA LYS A 134 -10.21 -8.70 12.54
C LYS A 134 -9.51 -7.35 12.48
N ILE A 135 -9.21 -6.84 11.28
CA ILE A 135 -8.49 -5.58 11.10
C ILE A 135 -9.31 -4.42 11.64
N PHE A 136 -10.58 -4.33 11.25
CA PHE A 136 -11.40 -3.15 11.52
C PHE A 136 -12.22 -3.22 12.82
N SER A 137 -12.10 -4.33 13.55
CA SER A 137 -12.68 -4.52 14.90
C SER A 137 -11.61 -4.61 16.00
N ASP A 138 -10.52 -3.87 15.87
CA ASP A 138 -9.42 -3.78 16.86
C ASP A 138 -8.74 -5.13 17.18
N GLY A 139 -8.73 -6.06 16.23
CA GLY A 139 -7.99 -7.33 16.36
C GLY A 139 -6.48 -7.13 16.40
N PHE A 140 -5.98 -5.99 15.91
CA PHE A 140 -4.56 -5.66 15.90
C PHE A 140 -4.31 -4.29 16.54
N PRO A 141 -4.18 -4.22 17.88
CA PRO A 141 -4.10 -2.95 18.60
C PRO A 141 -2.89 -2.08 18.20
N SER A 142 -1.80 -2.68 17.70
CA SER A 142 -0.60 -1.94 17.31
C SER A 142 -0.60 -1.50 15.84
N LEU A 143 -1.62 -1.87 15.06
CA LEU A 143 -1.62 -1.71 13.61
C LEU A 143 -1.76 -0.24 13.21
N LYS A 144 -0.73 0.29 12.55
CA LYS A 144 -0.68 1.68 12.08
C LYS A 144 -0.93 1.80 10.59
N SER A 145 -0.48 0.81 9.81
CA SER A 145 -0.55 0.82 8.35
C SER A 145 -1.14 -0.48 7.82
N CYS A 146 -2.15 -0.37 6.95
CA CYS A 146 -2.81 -1.49 6.33
C CYS A 146 -2.97 -1.30 4.82
N TYR A 147 -2.59 -2.32 4.05
CA TYR A 147 -2.70 -2.35 2.59
C TYR A 147 -3.46 -3.61 2.19
N LEU A 148 -4.65 -3.43 1.63
CA LEU A 148 -5.56 -4.50 1.21
C LEU A 148 -5.85 -4.34 -0.28
N CYS A 149 -5.06 -5.00 -1.12
CA CYS A 149 -5.13 -4.88 -2.57
C CYS A 149 -5.85 -6.08 -3.19
N GLY A 150 -6.75 -5.83 -4.15
CA GLY A 150 -7.49 -6.88 -4.85
C GLY A 150 -8.55 -7.58 -4.01
N CYS A 151 -8.96 -6.96 -2.89
CA CYS A 151 -10.03 -7.47 -2.04
C CYS A 151 -11.34 -6.76 -2.38
N GLU A 152 -12.35 -7.51 -2.81
CA GLU A 152 -13.71 -7.03 -2.67
C GLU A 152 -14.08 -7.02 -1.19
N SER A 153 -14.63 -5.91 -0.69
CA SER A 153 -15.16 -5.90 0.66
C SER A 153 -16.35 -6.83 0.80
N PRO A 154 -16.58 -7.38 2.00
CA PRO A 154 -17.86 -7.99 2.32
C PRO A 154 -19.00 -7.00 2.00
N LYS A 155 -19.98 -7.45 1.22
CA LYS A 155 -21.19 -6.68 0.87
C LYS A 155 -22.14 -6.48 2.05
N ASN A 156 -21.95 -7.24 3.13
CA ASN A 156 -22.84 -7.22 4.28
C ASN A 156 -22.57 -5.97 5.13
N SER A 157 -23.64 -5.40 5.68
CA SER A 157 -23.65 -4.28 6.63
C SER A 157 -23.09 -4.68 8.00
N ILE A 158 -21.86 -5.18 8.03
CA ILE A 158 -21.17 -5.54 9.27
C ILE A 158 -20.78 -4.23 9.95
N GLN A 159 -21.28 -4.03 11.17
CA GLN A 159 -20.80 -2.96 12.04
C GLN A 159 -19.49 -3.42 12.68
N TRP A 160 -18.47 -2.58 12.61
CA TRP A 160 -17.17 -2.86 13.20
C TRP A 160 -16.94 -1.97 14.43
N SER A 161 -16.18 -2.48 15.40
CA SER A 161 -16.02 -1.84 16.71
C SER A 161 -15.08 -0.64 16.74
N GLN A 162 -14.40 -0.33 15.63
CA GLN A 162 -13.35 0.68 15.43
C GLN A 162 -11.91 0.11 15.49
N SER A 163 -10.98 0.84 14.90
CA SER A 163 -9.55 0.57 14.82
C SER A 163 -8.79 1.89 14.98
N PRO A 164 -8.66 2.37 16.23
CA PRO A 164 -8.22 3.74 16.51
C PRO A 164 -6.74 3.98 16.21
N ASN A 165 -5.91 2.93 16.13
CA ASN A 165 -4.48 3.08 15.89
C ASN A 165 -4.12 3.12 14.39
N LEU A 166 -5.08 2.80 13.51
CA LEU A 166 -4.85 2.80 12.07
C LEU A 166 -4.77 4.23 11.53
N GLN A 167 -3.62 4.56 10.93
CA GLN A 167 -3.29 5.89 10.41
C GLN A 167 -3.16 5.90 8.88
N TYR A 168 -2.76 4.77 8.29
CA TYR A 168 -2.55 4.63 6.85
C TYR A 168 -3.37 3.44 6.35
N LEU A 169 -4.26 3.70 5.38
CA LEU A 169 -5.08 2.67 4.76
C LEU A 169 -4.96 2.77 3.25
N HIS A 170 -4.61 1.66 2.61
CA HIS A 170 -4.79 1.44 1.18
C HIS A 170 -5.82 0.32 1.02
N THR A 171 -6.90 0.56 0.27
CA THR A 171 -7.90 -0.48 0.02
C THR A 171 -8.56 -0.33 -1.35
N THR A 172 -8.93 -1.46 -1.94
CA THR A 172 -9.83 -1.53 -3.11
C THR A 172 -11.31 -1.43 -2.74
N SER A 173 -11.64 -1.41 -1.45
CA SER A 173 -13.02 -1.35 -1.00
C SER A 173 -13.54 0.08 -0.93
N ASN A 174 -14.76 0.25 -1.43
CA ASN A 174 -15.56 1.46 -1.31
C ASN A 174 -16.52 1.45 -0.09
N ASN A 175 -16.37 0.51 0.84
CA ASN A 175 -17.33 0.38 1.95
C ASN A 175 -17.12 1.48 3.00
N SER A 176 -18.13 2.35 3.17
CA SER A 176 -18.13 3.43 4.15
C SER A 176 -17.96 2.94 5.59
N SER A 177 -18.35 1.69 5.91
CA SER A 177 -18.13 1.10 7.24
C SER A 177 -16.65 0.96 7.59
N ILE A 178 -15.79 0.69 6.60
CA ILE A 178 -14.33 0.64 6.80
C ILE A 178 -13.81 1.97 7.29
N LEU A 179 -14.15 3.00 6.55
CA LEU A 179 -13.61 4.32 6.76
C LEU A 179 -14.13 4.84 8.10
N ASN A 180 -15.44 4.68 8.37
CA ASN A 180 -16.06 4.99 9.65
C ASN A 180 -15.44 4.26 10.86
N SER A 181 -14.75 3.13 10.65
CA SER A 181 -14.07 2.37 11.71
C SER A 181 -12.67 2.90 12.01
N CYS A 182 -12.13 3.82 11.22
CA CYS A 182 -10.76 4.32 11.33
C CYS A 182 -10.75 5.83 11.70
N PRO A 183 -11.05 6.20 12.95
CA PRO A 183 -11.25 7.61 13.34
C PRO A 183 -9.97 8.46 13.27
N ASN A 184 -8.79 7.85 13.41
CA ASN A 184 -7.49 8.53 13.39
C ASN A 184 -6.75 8.40 12.06
N LEU A 185 -7.48 8.09 10.98
CA LEU A 185 -6.89 7.92 9.67
C LEU A 185 -6.26 9.23 9.18
N TYR A 186 -4.97 9.19 8.83
CA TYR A 186 -4.19 10.33 8.35
C TYR A 186 -3.99 10.29 6.83
N SER A 187 -3.85 9.09 6.26
CA SER A 187 -3.66 8.85 4.83
C SER A 187 -4.57 7.73 4.33
N LEU A 188 -5.23 7.99 3.21
CA LEU A 188 -6.12 7.04 2.56
C LEU A 188 -5.78 6.91 1.07
N THR A 189 -5.59 5.69 0.60
CA THR A 189 -5.52 5.33 -0.82
C THR A 189 -6.71 4.44 -1.15
N LEU A 190 -7.54 4.86 -2.11
CA LEU A 190 -8.68 4.10 -2.60
C LEU A 190 -8.44 3.69 -4.05
N ASP A 191 -8.44 2.37 -4.32
CA ASP A 191 -8.43 1.83 -5.67
C ASP A 191 -9.85 1.41 -6.08
N LEU A 192 -10.44 2.22 -6.95
CA LEU A 192 -11.86 2.23 -7.27
C LEU A 192 -12.08 1.67 -8.68
N LEU A 193 -12.82 0.56 -8.72
CA LEU A 193 -13.34 0.01 -9.97
C LEU A 193 -14.62 0.74 -10.41
N ILE A 194 -15.51 1.07 -9.46
CA ILE A 194 -16.77 1.78 -9.70
C ILE A 194 -17.01 2.73 -8.51
N LEU A 195 -17.52 3.94 -8.79
CA LEU A 195 -17.70 4.99 -7.79
C LEU A 195 -19.01 4.86 -7.00
N ASP A 196 -19.99 4.15 -7.56
CA ASP A 196 -21.41 4.24 -7.18
C ASP A 196 -21.72 3.81 -5.73
N ASP A 197 -20.89 2.99 -5.08
CA ASP A 197 -21.17 2.52 -3.71
C ASP A 197 -20.45 3.31 -2.59
N LEU A 198 -19.64 4.32 -2.92
CA LEU A 198 -18.72 4.93 -1.94
C LEU A 198 -19.41 5.65 -0.76
N LEU A 199 -20.66 6.09 -0.89
CA LEU A 199 -21.08 7.33 -0.21
C LEU A 199 -22.34 7.27 0.62
N ILE A 200 -22.98 6.11 0.71
CA ILE A 200 -24.10 5.98 1.64
C ILE A 200 -23.50 5.95 3.07
N ASN A 201 -23.74 7.02 3.82
CA ASN A 201 -23.40 7.18 5.25
C ASN A 201 -21.91 7.35 5.58
N PHE A 202 -21.14 8.02 4.72
CA PHE A 202 -19.76 8.38 5.03
C PHE A 202 -19.70 9.47 6.12
N LYS A 203 -19.02 9.22 7.25
CA LYS A 203 -18.86 10.22 8.31
C LYS A 203 -17.69 11.16 8.01
N PRO A 204 -17.71 12.40 8.50
CA PRO A 204 -16.58 13.30 8.32
C PRO A 204 -15.28 12.80 8.97
N HIS A 205 -14.16 12.86 8.23
CA HIS A 205 -12.83 12.50 8.72
C HIS A 205 -11.91 13.74 8.83
N PHE A 206 -11.87 14.34 10.01
CA PHE A 206 -11.09 15.56 10.24
C PHE A 206 -9.56 15.33 10.36
N ASN A 207 -9.14 14.11 10.69
CA ASN A 207 -7.72 13.77 10.81
C ASN A 207 -7.06 13.44 9.47
N LEU A 208 -7.87 13.19 8.43
CA LEU A 208 -7.38 12.79 7.12
C LEU A 208 -6.74 13.98 6.42
N LYS A 209 -5.45 13.87 6.10
CA LYS A 209 -4.67 14.92 5.44
C LYS A 209 -4.23 14.56 4.04
N ARG A 210 -4.17 13.26 3.73
CA ARG A 210 -3.71 12.74 2.44
C ARG A 210 -4.75 11.81 1.86
N LEU A 211 -5.12 12.06 0.62
CA LEU A 211 -6.02 11.22 -0.15
C LEU A 211 -5.40 10.90 -1.51
N GLU A 212 -5.40 9.63 -1.86
CA GLU A 212 -5.04 9.13 -3.18
C GLU A 212 -6.23 8.34 -3.73
N LEU A 213 -6.75 8.76 -4.88
CA LEU A 213 -7.83 8.07 -5.58
C LEU A 213 -7.24 7.45 -6.84
N ILE A 214 -7.36 6.14 -6.98
CA ILE A 214 -6.93 5.39 -8.17
C ILE A 214 -8.20 4.87 -8.83
N ILE A 215 -8.51 5.35 -10.03
CA ILE A 215 -9.73 4.99 -10.75
C ILE A 215 -9.34 4.19 -11.98
N ASN A 216 -9.59 2.89 -11.90
CA ASN A 216 -9.23 1.91 -12.94
C ASN A 216 -10.41 1.56 -13.87
N SER A 217 -11.47 2.38 -13.88
CA SER A 217 -12.62 2.19 -14.77
C SER A 217 -12.43 2.78 -16.17
N ILE A 218 -12.74 1.97 -17.18
CA ILE A 218 -12.85 2.38 -18.59
C ILE A 218 -14.06 3.30 -18.81
N ILE A 219 -15.13 3.10 -18.02
CA ILE A 219 -16.37 3.85 -18.15
C ILE A 219 -16.26 5.12 -17.31
N TRP A 220 -16.46 6.25 -17.98
CA TRP A 220 -16.55 7.53 -17.30
C TRP A 220 -17.94 7.70 -16.70
N LEU A 221 -18.04 7.61 -15.37
CA LEU A 221 -19.25 7.99 -14.67
C LEU A 221 -19.06 9.46 -14.25
N HIS A 222 -19.73 10.37 -14.96
CA HIS A 222 -19.87 11.78 -14.56
C HIS A 222 -20.77 11.84 -13.32
N ASP A 223 -20.31 11.31 -12.19
CA ASP A 223 -21.01 11.43 -10.92
C ASP A 223 -20.34 12.50 -10.06
N GLU A 224 -20.60 13.76 -10.44
CA GLU A 224 -20.12 14.94 -9.71
C GLU A 224 -20.62 14.92 -8.26
N ASN A 225 -21.86 14.48 -8.05
CA ASN A 225 -22.48 14.40 -6.72
C ASN A 225 -21.67 13.48 -5.81
N ASN A 226 -21.20 12.34 -6.32
CA ASN A 226 -20.43 11.42 -5.52
C ASN A 226 -19.10 12.04 -5.05
N PHE A 227 -18.36 12.69 -5.93
CA PHE A 227 -17.12 13.37 -5.53
C PHE A 227 -17.37 14.52 -4.56
N GLU A 228 -18.45 15.28 -4.76
CA GLU A 228 -18.83 16.35 -3.85
C GLU A 228 -19.15 15.82 -2.44
N ILE A 229 -19.92 14.73 -2.32
CA ILE A 229 -20.21 14.09 -1.03
C ILE A 229 -18.93 13.54 -0.38
N LEU A 230 -18.05 12.91 -1.16
CA LEU A 230 -16.77 12.37 -0.68
C LEU A 230 -15.91 13.49 -0.10
N PHE A 231 -15.66 14.53 -0.87
CA PHE A 231 -14.75 15.61 -0.47
C PHE A 231 -15.36 16.50 0.61
N SER A 232 -16.68 16.69 0.63
CA SER A 232 -17.36 17.40 1.72
C SER A 232 -17.20 16.70 3.06
N SER A 233 -17.06 15.37 3.05
CA SER A 233 -16.75 14.59 4.24
C SER A 233 -15.26 14.59 4.62
N LEU A 234 -14.39 15.14 3.78
CA LEU A 234 -12.94 15.17 3.98
C LEU A 234 -12.42 16.62 3.98
N PRO A 235 -12.93 17.51 4.87
CA PRO A 235 -12.68 18.95 4.77
C PRO A 235 -11.22 19.35 5.00
N ASN A 236 -10.42 18.48 5.60
CA ASN A 236 -9.06 18.78 6.07
C ASN A 236 -7.93 18.26 5.16
N ILE A 237 -8.26 17.82 3.94
CA ILE A 237 -7.27 17.30 2.99
C ILE A 237 -6.27 18.40 2.61
N GLU A 238 -5.00 18.07 2.75
CA GLU A 238 -3.88 18.94 2.38
C GLU A 238 -3.19 18.43 1.10
N ARG A 239 -3.26 17.13 0.83
CA ARG A 239 -2.66 16.50 -0.35
C ARG A 239 -3.68 15.57 -1.01
N LEU A 240 -3.97 15.84 -2.27
CA LEU A 240 -4.83 15.01 -3.11
C LEU A 240 -4.03 14.51 -4.31
N SER A 241 -3.99 13.19 -4.49
CA SER A 241 -3.50 12.55 -5.71
C SER A 241 -4.66 11.85 -6.40
N PHE A 242 -4.79 12.06 -7.70
CA PHE A 242 -5.87 11.49 -8.49
C PHE A 242 -5.29 10.76 -9.68
N HIS A 243 -5.34 9.44 -9.67
CA HIS A 243 -4.83 8.55 -10.69
C HIS A 243 -5.99 8.06 -11.52
N LYS A 244 -5.93 8.31 -12.82
CA LYS A 244 -6.95 7.88 -13.74
C LYS A 244 -6.32 7.15 -14.91
N THR A 245 -6.84 5.96 -15.14
CA THR A 245 -6.49 5.10 -16.27
C THR A 245 -7.47 5.35 -17.42
N PHE A 246 -6.96 5.67 -18.60
CA PHE A 246 -7.74 5.82 -19.83
C PHE A 246 -7.33 4.82 -20.90
N SER A 247 -8.34 4.27 -21.58
CA SER A 247 -8.16 3.59 -22.87
C SER A 247 -8.37 4.61 -23.99
N ILE A 248 -7.44 4.67 -24.94
CA ILE A 248 -7.46 5.63 -26.07
C ILE A 248 -8.75 5.52 -26.92
N ILE A 249 -9.42 4.36 -26.87
CA ILE A 249 -10.68 4.11 -27.60
C ILE A 249 -11.79 5.07 -27.16
N ASN A 250 -11.75 5.56 -25.92
CA ASN A 250 -12.73 6.50 -25.38
C ASN A 250 -12.20 7.93 -25.52
N SER A 251 -12.60 8.58 -26.62
CA SER A 251 -12.56 10.01 -26.94
C SER A 251 -11.67 10.89 -26.05
N ILE A 252 -10.46 11.17 -26.54
CA ILE A 252 -9.55 12.21 -26.05
C ILE A 252 -10.29 13.56 -25.83
N ASP A 253 -11.39 13.80 -26.56
CA ASP A 253 -12.27 14.95 -26.38
C ASP A 253 -12.83 15.10 -24.96
N ILE A 254 -13.03 14.00 -24.23
CA ILE A 254 -13.47 14.04 -22.82
C ILE A 254 -12.37 14.65 -21.93
N LEU A 255 -11.09 14.42 -22.25
CA LEU A 255 -9.96 15.02 -21.53
C LEU A 255 -9.86 16.53 -21.78
N PHE A 256 -10.31 17.02 -22.94
CA PHE A 256 -10.27 18.45 -23.27
C PHE A 256 -11.36 19.27 -22.58
N ASN A 257 -12.45 18.66 -22.12
CA ASN A 257 -13.54 19.37 -21.45
C ASN A 257 -13.54 19.19 -19.92
N TYR A 258 -12.41 18.76 -19.36
CA TYR A 258 -12.32 18.28 -17.98
C TYR A 258 -12.16 19.41 -16.95
N ASN A 259 -13.22 20.18 -16.68
CA ASN A 259 -13.21 21.24 -15.67
C ASN A 259 -13.99 20.90 -14.37
N TRP A 260 -14.89 19.91 -14.40
CA TRP A 260 -15.80 19.63 -13.28
C TRP A 260 -15.07 19.41 -11.94
N LEU A 261 -13.97 18.65 -11.94
CA LEU A 261 -13.20 18.34 -10.75
C LEU A 261 -12.56 19.60 -10.14
N SER A 262 -12.24 20.61 -10.96
CA SER A 262 -11.68 21.87 -10.46
C SER A 262 -12.66 22.62 -9.56
N THR A 263 -13.93 22.70 -9.95
CA THR A 263 -14.98 23.38 -9.19
C THR A 263 -15.21 22.69 -7.85
N ILE A 264 -15.32 21.36 -7.87
CA ILE A 264 -15.52 20.57 -6.65
C ILE A 264 -14.31 20.70 -5.71
N ILE A 265 -13.08 20.59 -6.22
CA ILE A 265 -11.88 20.74 -5.38
C ILE A 265 -11.83 22.12 -4.73
N ILE A 266 -12.10 23.19 -5.48
CA ILE A 266 -12.09 24.56 -4.96
C ILE A 266 -13.15 24.74 -3.87
N HIS A 267 -14.33 24.15 -4.07
CA HIS A 267 -15.43 24.28 -3.13
C HIS A 267 -15.24 23.44 -1.86
N CYS A 268 -14.92 22.15 -2.01
CA CYS A 268 -14.90 21.20 -0.91
C CYS A 268 -13.56 21.13 -0.16
N LEU A 269 -12.43 21.49 -0.79
CA LEU A 269 -11.09 21.28 -0.23
C LEU A 269 -10.31 22.60 -0.05
N PRO A 270 -10.78 23.53 0.80
CA PRO A 270 -10.16 24.84 0.97
C PRO A 270 -8.73 24.78 1.54
N LEU A 271 -8.38 23.70 2.24
CA LEU A 271 -7.06 23.50 2.85
C LEU A 271 -6.04 22.82 1.91
N LEU A 272 -6.42 22.57 0.65
CA LEU A 272 -5.55 21.84 -0.27
C LEU A 272 -4.24 22.59 -0.51
N LYS A 273 -3.12 21.93 -0.21
CA LYS A 273 -1.75 22.43 -0.41
C LYS A 273 -1.10 21.84 -1.65
N GLN A 274 -1.48 20.64 -2.05
CA GLN A 274 -0.93 19.96 -3.21
C GLN A 274 -2.01 19.14 -3.90
N PHE A 275 -2.14 19.32 -5.21
CA PHE A 275 -2.94 18.48 -6.08
C PHE A 275 -2.05 17.87 -7.16
N THR A 276 -2.13 16.55 -7.32
CA THR A 276 -1.43 15.83 -8.38
C THR A 276 -2.44 15.03 -9.18
N TYR A 277 -2.59 15.33 -10.46
CA TYR A 277 -3.38 14.54 -11.38
C TYR A 277 -2.44 13.63 -12.19
N HIS A 278 -2.63 12.33 -12.05
CA HIS A 278 -1.91 11.30 -12.77
C HIS A 278 -2.81 10.71 -13.86
N LEU A 279 -2.45 10.98 -15.11
CA LEU A 279 -3.14 10.44 -16.27
C LEU A 279 -2.31 9.27 -16.81
N HIS A 280 -2.85 8.06 -16.73
CA HIS A 280 -2.23 6.85 -17.29
C HIS A 280 -2.97 6.47 -18.56
N ILE A 281 -2.29 6.51 -19.71
CA ILE A 281 -2.91 6.25 -21.02
C ILE A 281 -2.45 4.87 -21.50
N PHE A 282 -3.38 3.91 -21.56
CA PHE A 282 -3.09 2.57 -22.08
C PHE A 282 -3.49 2.47 -23.54
N ASN A 283 -2.52 2.06 -24.37
CA ASN A 283 -2.77 1.76 -25.77
C ASN A 283 -3.23 0.31 -25.90
N LEU A 284 -4.54 0.09 -25.98
CA LEU A 284 -5.13 -1.25 -26.10
C LEU A 284 -5.12 -1.79 -27.54
N LEU A 285 -4.83 -0.95 -28.53
CA LEU A 285 -4.76 -1.30 -29.96
C LEU A 285 -3.51 -0.65 -30.55
N ASN A 286 -2.99 -1.11 -31.70
CA ASN A 286 -1.85 -0.46 -32.38
C ASN A 286 -2.25 0.90 -32.97
N ILE A 287 -2.75 1.83 -32.15
CA ILE A 287 -2.97 3.21 -32.54
C ILE A 287 -1.60 3.82 -32.77
N ASP A 288 -1.47 4.47 -33.92
CA ASP A 288 -0.25 5.09 -34.37
C ASP A 288 0.22 6.10 -33.30
N GLN A 289 1.42 5.92 -32.77
CA GLN A 289 1.97 6.74 -31.68
C GLN A 289 2.02 8.24 -32.04
N THR A 290 1.91 8.53 -33.34
CA THR A 290 1.81 9.86 -33.95
C THR A 290 0.62 10.66 -33.40
N ASP A 291 -0.55 10.05 -33.21
CA ASP A 291 -1.75 10.77 -32.73
C ASP A 291 -1.61 11.21 -31.26
N LEU A 292 -1.06 10.35 -30.40
CA LEU A 292 -0.88 10.67 -28.98
C LEU A 292 0.05 11.88 -28.79
N ASN A 293 1.14 11.94 -29.56
CA ASN A 293 2.10 13.05 -29.51
C ASN A 293 1.48 14.39 -29.93
N VAL A 294 0.44 14.39 -30.76
CA VAL A 294 -0.31 15.59 -31.15
C VAL A 294 -1.26 16.05 -30.04
N HIS A 295 -1.88 15.10 -29.32
CA HIS A 295 -2.87 15.42 -28.28
C HIS A 295 -2.26 15.78 -26.92
N LEU A 296 -1.11 15.20 -26.55
CA LEU A 296 -0.47 15.42 -25.25
C LEU A 296 -0.18 16.92 -24.94
N PRO A 297 0.38 17.72 -25.85
CA PRO A 297 0.58 19.15 -25.62
C PRO A 297 -0.74 19.88 -25.34
N ARG A 298 -1.81 19.55 -26.09
CA ARG A 298 -3.14 20.15 -25.92
C ARG A 298 -3.76 19.80 -24.57
N ILE A 299 -3.57 18.57 -24.08
CA ILE A 299 -4.07 18.14 -22.76
C ILE A 299 -3.33 18.93 -21.66
N LYS A 300 -2.01 19.03 -21.77
CA LYS A 300 -1.20 19.81 -20.82
C LYS A 300 -1.60 21.28 -20.81
N GLU A 301 -1.75 21.89 -21.98
CA GLU A 301 -2.17 23.28 -22.11
C GLU A 301 -3.56 23.51 -21.51
N ASN A 302 -4.51 22.61 -21.77
CA ASN A 302 -5.85 22.71 -21.22
C ASN A 302 -5.88 22.55 -19.69
N PHE A 303 -5.13 21.58 -19.15
CA PHE A 303 -4.97 21.45 -17.70
C PHE A 303 -4.38 22.74 -17.10
N LEU A 304 -3.31 23.28 -17.70
CA LEU A 304 -2.72 24.53 -17.26
C LEU A 304 -3.68 25.72 -17.40
N LYS A 305 -4.57 25.73 -18.39
CA LYS A 305 -5.59 26.76 -18.57
C LYS A 305 -6.65 26.69 -17.46
N ILE A 306 -7.12 25.49 -17.12
CA ILE A 306 -8.14 25.26 -16.08
C ILE A 306 -7.57 25.58 -14.70
N TYR A 307 -6.31 25.21 -14.44
CA TYR A 307 -5.67 25.35 -13.13
C TYR A 307 -4.64 26.52 -13.07
N LYS A 308 -4.71 27.45 -14.03
CA LYS A 308 -3.69 28.50 -14.28
C LYS A 308 -3.32 29.33 -13.05
N ASN A 309 -4.25 29.51 -12.14
CA ASN A 309 -4.09 30.34 -10.95
C ASN A 309 -3.72 29.54 -9.69
N GLN A 310 -3.41 28.24 -9.83
CA GLN A 310 -3.19 27.36 -8.70
C GLN A 310 -1.82 26.69 -8.81
N SER A 311 -0.79 27.37 -8.30
CA SER A 311 0.61 26.89 -8.28
C SER A 311 0.83 25.54 -7.56
N LYS A 312 -0.20 25.07 -6.86
CA LYS A 312 -0.24 23.80 -6.13
C LYS A 312 -0.63 22.59 -7.00
N PHE A 313 -0.99 22.82 -8.26
CA PHE A 313 -1.56 21.81 -9.15
C PHE A 313 -0.48 21.31 -10.12
N SER A 314 -0.33 20.00 -10.19
CA SER A 314 0.63 19.36 -11.09
C SER A 314 -0.04 18.25 -11.89
N LEU A 315 0.29 18.17 -13.18
CA LEU A 315 -0.14 17.10 -14.08
C LEU A 315 1.06 16.20 -14.37
N LYS A 316 0.87 14.89 -14.16
CA LYS A 316 1.81 13.85 -14.56
C LYS A 316 1.11 12.94 -15.56
N ILE A 317 1.75 12.72 -16.69
CA ILE A 317 1.24 11.84 -17.74
C ILE A 317 2.25 10.71 -17.89
N ASN A 318 1.77 9.47 -17.75
CA ASN A 318 2.56 8.25 -17.85
C ASN A 318 2.04 7.36 -18.97
#